data_AF-A0A925MTW9-F1
#
_entry.id   AF-A0A925MTW9-F1
#
_cell.length_a   1.000
_cell.length_b   1.000
_cell.length_c   1.000
_cell.angle_alpha   90.00
_cell.angle_beta   90.00
_cell.angle_gamma   90.00
#
_symmetry.space_group_name_H-M   'P 1'
#
loop_
_entity.id
_entity.type
_entity.pdbx_description
1 polymer ?
#
loop_
_entity_poly.entity_id
_entity_poly.type
_entity_poly.pdbx_seq_one_letter_code
_entity_poly.pdbx_strand_id
1 'polypeptide(L)'
;MIPDDGLTPEQREQLAKSRYHTLVLVQFVGVLLMILGMWIWAGDILREGGWPLAGAPLVVIGAFESLLLPKLLAKRWRSPREP
;
A
#
# COMPACT_ATOMS: atom_id res chain seq x y z
N MET A 1 25.43 24.93 -7.35
CA MET A 1 24.05 25.42 -7.26
C MET A 1 23.40 24.68 -6.10
N ILE A 2 23.37 25.29 -4.91
CA ILE A 2 22.74 24.70 -3.72
C ILE A 2 21.23 24.96 -3.86
N PRO A 3 20.38 23.93 -3.93
CA PRO A 3 18.94 24.13 -3.94
C PRO A 3 18.41 24.54 -2.54
N ASP A 4 17.30 25.28 -2.51
CA ASP A 4 16.68 26.02 -1.38
C ASP A 4 16.22 25.16 -0.17
N ASP A 5 16.38 23.84 -0.23
CA ASP A 5 15.91 22.89 0.81
C ASP A 5 17.04 22.35 1.70
N GLY A 6 18.29 22.79 1.51
CA GLY A 6 19.44 22.41 2.34
C GLY A 6 19.87 20.94 2.25
N LEU A 7 19.28 20.17 1.33
CA LEU A 7 19.54 18.75 1.15
C LEU A 7 20.55 18.49 0.03
N THR A 8 21.50 17.58 0.28
CA THR A 8 22.43 17.10 -0.74
C THR A 8 21.71 16.24 -1.79
N PRO A 9 22.24 16.11 -3.03
CA PRO A 9 21.65 15.25 -4.05
C PRO A 9 21.44 13.80 -3.58
N GLU A 10 22.37 13.26 -2.79
CA GLU A 10 22.28 11.91 -2.22
C GLU A 10 21.11 11.76 -1.24
N GLN A 11 20.88 12.76 -0.39
CA GLN A 11 19.75 12.75 0.56
C GLN A 11 18.40 12.77 -0.15
N ARG A 12 18.28 13.51 -1.26
CA ARG A 12 17.08 13.52 -2.11
C ARG A 12 16.82 12.15 -2.73
N GLU A 13 17.87 11.48 -3.20
CA GLU A 13 17.77 10.14 -3.75
C GLU A 13 17.33 9.12 -2.68
N GLN A 14 17.89 9.20 -1.47
CA GLN A 14 17.49 8.35 -0.34
C GLN A 14 16.02 8.55 0.04
N LEU A 15 15.54 9.80 0.07
CA LEU A 15 14.13 10.11 0.31
C LEU A 15 13.21 9.56 -0.78
N ALA A 16 13.61 9.68 -2.05
CA ALA A 16 12.84 9.12 -3.16
C ALA A 16 12.76 7.59 -3.09
N LYS A 17 13.88 6.93 -2.80
CA LYS A 17 13.95 5.47 -2.61
C LYS A 17 13.09 5.01 -1.44
N SER A 18 13.16 5.70 -0.30
CA SER A 18 12.35 5.39 0.88
C SER A 18 10.85 5.46 0.59
N ARG A 19 10.39 6.55 -0.05
CA ARG A 19 8.99 6.72 -0.46
C ARG A 19 8.52 5.60 -1.40
N TYR A 20 9.34 5.28 -2.40
CA TYR A 20 9.04 4.21 -3.34
C TYR A 20 8.89 2.86 -2.63
N HIS A 21 9.85 2.50 -1.77
CA HIS A 21 9.77 1.26 -0.99
C HIS A 21 8.52 1.20 -0.13
N THR A 22 8.16 2.28 0.57
CA THR A 22 6.95 2.31 1.37
C THR A 22 5.68 2.11 0.52
N LEU A 23 5.58 2.73 -0.67
CA LEU A 23 4.43 2.53 -1.55
C LEU A 23 4.30 1.09 -2.03
N VAL A 24 5.42 0.49 -2.45
CA VAL A 24 5.46 -0.90 -2.89
C VAL A 24 5.09 -1.82 -1.73
N LEU A 25 5.62 -1.59 -0.53
CA LEU A 25 5.32 -2.40 0.65
C LEU A 25 3.83 -2.39 0.99
N VAL A 26 3.22 -1.19 1.04
CA VAL A 26 1.79 -1.01 1.32
C VAL A 26 0.93 -1.71 0.27
N GLN A 27 1.29 -1.55 -1.00
CA GLN A 27 0.59 -2.22 -2.09
C GLN A 27 0.70 -3.75 -1.97
N PHE A 28 1.90 -4.25 -1.64
CA PHE A 28 2.16 -5.67 -1.48
C PHE A 28 1.36 -6.27 -0.32
N VAL A 29 1.32 -5.59 0.83
CA VAL A 29 0.52 -6.00 1.99
C VAL A 29 -0.97 -6.07 1.63
N GLY A 30 -1.51 -5.05 0.96
CA GLY A 30 -2.91 -5.06 0.54
C GLY A 30 -3.23 -6.21 -0.43
N VAL A 31 -2.36 -6.47 -1.41
CA VAL A 31 -2.53 -7.61 -2.33
C VAL A 31 -2.47 -8.95 -1.58
N LEU A 32 -1.57 -9.07 -0.61
CA LEU A 32 -1.45 -10.28 0.22
C LEU A 32 -2.73 -10.52 1.03
N LEU A 33 -3.28 -9.47 1.65
CA LEU A 33 -4.57 -9.54 2.36
C LEU A 33 -5.72 -9.91 1.42
N MET A 34 -5.72 -9.39 0.18
CA MET A 34 -6.72 -9.73 -0.82
C MET A 34 -6.66 -11.21 -1.19
N ILE A 35 -5.46 -11.75 -1.43
CA ILE A 35 -5.25 -13.17 -1.74
C ILE A 35 -5.65 -14.05 -0.55
N LEU A 36 -5.26 -13.66 0.67
CA LEU A 36 -5.66 -14.39 1.88
C LEU A 36 -7.18 -14.40 2.07
N GLY A 37 -7.84 -13.27 1.87
CA GLY A 37 -9.31 -13.20 1.91
C GLY A 37 -9.96 -14.11 0.87
N MET A 38 -9.40 -14.15 -0.35
CA MET A 38 -9.89 -15.01 -1.42
C MET A 38 -9.73 -16.49 -1.04
N TRP A 39 -8.59 -16.83 -0.43
CA TRP A 39 -8.32 -18.18 0.02
C TRP A 39 -9.23 -18.60 1.18
N ILE A 40 -9.58 -17.70 2.09
CA ILE A 40 -10.55 -17.95 3.17
C ILE A 40 -11.97 -18.08 2.59
N TRP A 41 -12.29 -17.31 1.56
CA TRP A 41 -13.59 -17.35 0.92
C TRP A 41 -13.81 -18.68 0.18
N ALA A 42 -12.85 -19.10 -0.64
CA ALA A 42 -13.00 -20.22 -1.56
C ALA A 42 -12.32 -21.52 -1.11
N GLY A 43 -11.53 -21.49 -0.04
CA GLY A 43 -10.76 -22.63 0.44
C GLY A 43 -11.15 -23.07 1.85
N ASP A 44 -10.77 -24.31 2.18
CA ASP A 44 -11.18 -24.98 3.42
C ASP A 44 -10.26 -24.71 4.62
N ILE A 45 -9.46 -23.64 4.55
CA ILE A 45 -8.42 -23.34 5.56
C ILE A 45 -8.99 -22.97 6.94
N LEU A 46 -10.14 -22.31 7.00
CA LEU A 46 -10.81 -21.94 8.26
C LEU A 46 -12.10 -22.74 8.50
N ARG A 47 -12.78 -23.16 7.43
CA ARG A 47 -14.05 -23.89 7.48
C ARG A 47 -14.19 -24.70 6.21
N GLU A 48 -14.61 -25.97 6.34
CA GLU A 48 -14.97 -26.81 5.20
C GLU A 48 -16.12 -26.17 4.40
N GLY A 49 -15.94 -26.07 3.07
CA GLY A 49 -16.80 -25.34 2.13
C GLY A 49 -16.48 -23.85 2.00
N GLY A 50 -15.40 -23.36 2.62
CA GLY A 50 -15.04 -21.94 2.67
C GLY A 50 -15.89 -21.10 3.62
N TRP A 51 -15.40 -19.91 3.99
CA TRP A 51 -16.13 -18.98 4.85
C TRP A 51 -16.33 -17.61 4.18
N PRO A 52 -17.35 -17.47 3.32
CA PRO A 52 -17.64 -16.23 2.60
C PRO A 52 -17.82 -15.00 3.48
N LEU A 53 -18.47 -15.15 4.64
CA LEU A 53 -18.69 -14.04 5.57
C LEU A 53 -17.38 -13.45 6.13
N ALA A 54 -16.33 -14.26 6.28
CA ALA A 54 -15.04 -13.80 6.76
C ALA A 54 -14.10 -13.40 5.62
N GLY A 55 -14.09 -14.18 4.53
CA GLY A 55 -13.22 -13.96 3.39
C GLY A 55 -13.60 -12.73 2.57
N ALA A 56 -14.88 -12.51 2.29
CA ALA A 56 -15.31 -11.40 1.42
C ALA A 56 -14.95 -10.00 1.98
N PRO A 57 -15.19 -9.68 3.27
CA PRO A 57 -14.72 -8.42 3.84
C PRO A 57 -13.20 -8.27 3.77
N LEU A 58 -12.45 -9.36 3.98
CA LEU A 58 -10.99 -9.31 3.93
C LEU A 58 -10.45 -9.06 2.52
N VAL A 59 -11.08 -9.66 1.49
CA VAL A 59 -10.78 -9.36 0.08
C VAL A 59 -11.00 -7.88 -0.21
N VAL A 60 -12.16 -7.35 0.19
CA VAL A 60 -12.53 -5.95 -0.06
C VAL A 60 -11.55 -5.00 0.64
N ILE A 61 -11.19 -5.28 1.90
CA ILE A 61 -10.21 -4.48 2.65
C ILE A 61 -8.84 -4.55 1.96
N GLY A 62 -8.32 -5.74 1.64
CA GLY A 62 -7.02 -5.87 0.98
C GLY A 62 -6.97 -5.18 -0.40
N ALA A 63 -8.04 -5.31 -1.19
CA ALA A 63 -8.19 -4.61 -2.46
C ALA A 63 -8.22 -3.08 -2.26
N PHE A 64 -8.99 -2.60 -1.29
CA PHE A 64 -9.06 -1.18 -0.96
C PHE A 64 -7.71 -0.64 -0.49
N GLU A 65 -7.03 -1.35 0.41
CA GLU A 65 -5.74 -0.94 0.94
C GLU A 65 -4.64 -0.89 -0.14
N SER A 66 -4.59 -1.90 -1.02
CA SER A 66 -3.60 -1.95 -2.09
C SER A 66 -3.75 -0.83 -3.13
N LEU A 67 -4.94 -0.24 -3.25
CA LEU A 67 -5.25 0.77 -4.26
C LEU A 67 -5.34 2.19 -3.69
N LEU A 68 -5.97 2.37 -2.52
CA LEU A 68 -6.24 3.69 -1.95
C LEU A 68 -5.14 4.19 -1.03
N LEU A 69 -4.58 3.37 -0.13
CA LEU A 69 -3.49 3.84 0.74
C LEU A 69 -2.28 4.35 -0.06
N PRO A 70 -1.73 3.65 -1.07
CA PRO A 70 -0.58 4.17 -1.80
C PRO A 70 -0.89 5.46 -2.55
N LYS A 71 -2.12 5.61 -3.09
CA LYS A 71 -2.57 6.87 -3.68
C LYS A 71 -2.62 8.02 -2.67
N LEU A 72 -3.12 7.77 -1.46
CA LEU A 72 -3.17 8.77 -0.39
C LEU A 72 -1.77 9.15 0.10
N LEU A 73 -0.88 8.17 0.29
CA LEU A 73 0.52 8.41 0.68
C LEU A 73 1.26 9.20 -0.40
N ALA A 74 1.12 8.81 -1.68
CA ALA A 74 1.72 9.53 -2.80
C ALA A 74 1.21 10.97 -2.89
N LYS A 75 -0.10 11.19 -2.66
CA LYS A 75 -0.69 12.55 -2.62
C LYS A 75 -0.12 13.37 -1.46
N ARG A 76 0.05 12.76 -0.29
CA ARG A 76 0.63 13.43 0.89
C ARG A 76 2.09 13.84 0.67
N TRP A 77 2.87 13.05 -0.06
CA TRP A 77 4.26 13.40 -0.37
C TRP A 77 4.42 14.35 -1.56
N ARG A 78 3.32 14.67 -2.26
CA ARG A 78 3.30 15.60 -3.40
C ARG A 78 3.01 17.05 -3.00
N SER A 79 2.90 17.39 -1.71
CA SER A 79 2.89 18.79 -1.24
C SER A 79 4.32 19.24 -0.90
N PRO A 80 4.80 20.39 -1.42
CA PRO A 80 4.08 21.67 -1.39
C PRO A 80 3.46 22.06 -2.75
N ARG A 81 2.16 22.36 -2.75
CA ARG A 81 1.62 23.35 -3.69
C ARG A 81 1.95 24.70 -3.04
N GLU A 82 3.04 25.33 -3.46
CA GLU A 82 3.13 26.77 -3.28
C GLU A 82 2.08 27.41 -4.20
N PRO A 83 1.23 28.33 -3.68
CA PRO A 83 0.40 29.19 -4.51
C PRO A 83 1.24 30.19 -5.31
#